data_AF-A0A917AM46-F1
#
_entry.id   AF-A0A917AM46-F1
#
_cell.length_a   1.000
_cell.length_b   1.000
_cell.length_c   1.000
_cell.angle_alpha   90.00
_cell.angle_beta   90.00
_cell.angle_gamma   90.00
#
_symmetry.space_group_name_H-M   'P 1'
#
loop_
_entity.id
_entity.type
_entity.pdbx_description
1 polymer ?
#
loop_
_entity_poly.entity_id
_entity_poly.type
_entity_poly.pdbx_seq_one_letter_code
_entity_poly.pdbx_strand_id
1 'polypeptide(L)'
;MDCDTAKALDRWVEKGAKPTVGRLGGGLGQINVIAGYSCRTRNNQAGAKISEHGKGRAIDISGITLANGKTISVLDGWKKRSDRKLLERLHKTACGPFGTVLGPKSDRYHKDHFHFDTARHRGGAYCK
;
A
#
# COMPACT_ATOMS: atom_id res chain seq x y z
N MET A 1 7.00 4.57 -12.14
CA MET A 1 7.57 4.28 -10.82
C MET A 1 9.08 4.41 -10.93
N ASP A 2 9.75 5.01 -9.95
CA ASP A 2 11.22 5.07 -9.92
C ASP A 2 11.85 3.78 -9.34
N CYS A 3 13.16 3.63 -9.52
CA CYS A 3 13.86 2.40 -9.14
C CYS A 3 13.84 2.13 -7.63
N ASP A 4 13.89 3.17 -6.79
CA ASP A 4 13.88 3.00 -5.34
C ASP A 4 12.51 2.53 -4.84
N THR A 5 11.43 3.06 -5.42
CA THR A 5 10.06 2.61 -5.12
C THR A 5 9.83 1.19 -5.62
N ALA A 6 10.38 0.81 -6.78
CA ALA A 6 10.30 -0.56 -7.29
C ALA A 6 11.03 -1.55 -6.36
N LYS A 7 12.23 -1.19 -5.87
CA LYS A 7 12.98 -2.00 -4.89
C LYS A 7 12.26 -2.11 -3.55
N ALA A 8 11.63 -1.03 -3.07
CA ALA A 8 10.84 -1.04 -1.85
C ALA A 8 9.62 -1.97 -1.99
N LEU A 9 8.93 -1.89 -3.14
CA LEU A 9 7.81 -2.76 -3.47
C LEU A 9 8.24 -4.23 -3.51
N ASP A 10 9.30 -4.57 -4.25
CA ASP A 10 9.85 -5.92 -4.33
C ASP A 10 10.14 -6.50 -2.94
N ARG A 11 10.84 -5.74 -2.08
CA ARG A 11 11.12 -6.13 -0.69
C ARG A 11 9.84 -6.40 0.10
N TRP A 12 8.83 -5.54 -0.04
CA TRP A 12 7.54 -5.74 0.63
C TRP A 12 6.80 -6.97 0.10
N VAL A 13 6.83 -7.22 -1.22
CA VAL A 13 6.21 -8.40 -1.81
C VAL A 13 6.83 -9.68 -1.26
N GLU A 14 8.16 -9.79 -1.29
CA GLU A 14 8.87 -11.00 -0.89
C GLU A 14 8.86 -11.21 0.63
N LYS A 15 9.02 -10.14 1.42
CA LYS A 15 9.19 -10.27 2.88
C LYS A 15 7.94 -9.93 3.70
N GLY A 16 6.95 -9.31 3.09
CA GLY A 16 5.70 -8.87 3.74
C GLY A 16 4.48 -9.59 3.18
N ALA A 17 4.15 -9.31 1.91
CA ALA A 17 2.90 -9.74 1.29
C ALA A 17 2.81 -11.26 1.13
N LYS A 18 3.78 -11.88 0.44
CA LYS A 18 3.79 -13.34 0.21
C LYS A 18 3.75 -14.13 1.53
N PRO A 19 4.58 -13.85 2.55
CA PRO A 19 4.50 -14.55 3.85
C PRO A 19 3.17 -14.34 4.56
N THR A 20 2.56 -13.15 4.44
CA THR A 20 1.30 -12.82 5.12
C THR A 20 0.13 -13.64 4.58
N VAL A 21 0.09 -13.91 3.28
CA VAL A 21 -1.01 -14.66 2.65
C VAL A 21 -0.64 -16.08 2.21
N GLY A 22 0.60 -16.52 2.42
CA GLY A 22 1.12 -17.78 1.85
C GLY A 22 0.36 -19.05 2.23
N ARG A 23 -0.46 -19.02 3.29
CA ARG A 23 -1.31 -20.14 3.72
C ARG A 23 -2.78 -19.99 3.33
N LEU A 24 -3.13 -18.93 2.58
CA LEU A 24 -4.50 -18.60 2.19
C LEU A 24 -4.65 -18.76 0.69
N GLY A 25 -5.58 -19.64 0.26
CA GLY A 25 -6.01 -19.70 -1.14
C GLY A 25 -4.89 -19.89 -2.16
N GLY A 26 -3.82 -20.60 -1.80
CA GLY A 26 -2.64 -20.82 -2.66
C GLY A 26 -1.61 -19.68 -2.66
N GLY A 27 -1.77 -18.67 -1.81
CA GLY A 27 -0.83 -17.54 -1.68
C GLY A 27 -1.21 -16.33 -2.52
N LEU A 28 -0.26 -15.40 -2.66
CA LEU A 28 -0.45 -14.16 -3.40
C LEU A 28 -0.46 -14.44 -4.91
N GLY A 29 -1.59 -14.21 -5.56
CA GLY A 29 -1.71 -14.31 -7.03
C GLY A 29 -1.49 -12.98 -7.73
N GLN A 30 -2.04 -11.89 -7.18
CA GLN A 30 -1.95 -10.55 -7.75
C GLN A 30 -2.02 -9.46 -6.68
N ILE A 31 -1.33 -8.35 -6.92
CA ILE A 31 -1.48 -7.09 -6.19
C ILE A 31 -2.37 -6.17 -7.03
N ASN A 32 -3.45 -5.67 -6.45
CA ASN A 32 -4.42 -4.85 -7.16
C ASN A 32 -4.01 -3.38 -7.05
N VAL A 33 -3.22 -2.92 -8.02
CA VAL A 33 -2.70 -1.54 -8.07
C VAL A 33 -3.75 -0.63 -8.73
N ILE A 34 -4.05 0.51 -8.10
CA ILE A 34 -5.01 1.50 -8.62
C ILE A 34 -4.37 2.84 -8.97
N ALA A 35 -3.16 3.12 -8.49
CA ALA A 35 -2.41 4.29 -8.94
C ALA A 35 -0.89 4.08 -8.82
N GLY A 36 -0.16 4.74 -9.72
CA GLY A 36 1.30 4.81 -9.76
C GLY A 36 1.74 6.25 -10.02
N TYR A 37 2.28 6.55 -11.20
CA TYR A 37 2.57 7.95 -11.54
C TYR A 37 1.27 8.73 -11.81
N SER A 38 1.16 9.94 -11.25
CA SER A 38 0.09 10.89 -11.55
C SER A 38 0.60 12.30 -11.24
N CYS A 39 0.69 13.17 -12.24
CA CYS A 39 1.17 14.55 -12.08
C CYS A 39 0.15 15.41 -11.33
N ARG A 40 0.19 15.36 -9.99
CA ARG A 40 -0.77 16.07 -9.12
C ARG A 40 -0.17 16.51 -7.79
N THR A 41 -0.85 17.46 -7.16
CA THR A 41 -0.65 17.78 -5.75
C THR A 41 -1.26 16.71 -4.84
N ARG A 42 -0.86 16.71 -3.57
CA ARG A 42 -1.41 15.81 -2.55
C ARG A 42 -2.92 15.98 -2.45
N ASN A 43 -3.65 14.86 -2.44
CA ASN A 43 -5.11 14.80 -2.40
C ASN A 43 -5.83 15.62 -3.50
N ASN A 44 -5.14 15.92 -4.62
CA ASN A 44 -5.64 16.79 -5.69
C ASN A 44 -6.04 18.20 -5.22
N GLN A 45 -5.44 18.68 -4.12
CA GLN A 45 -5.75 20.00 -3.57
C GLN A 45 -4.88 21.08 -4.20
N ALA A 46 -5.50 22.12 -4.78
CA ALA A 46 -4.79 23.26 -5.33
C ALA A 46 -3.92 23.93 -4.24
N GLY A 47 -2.68 24.28 -4.59
CA GLY A 47 -1.70 24.88 -3.67
C GLY A 47 -1.03 23.92 -2.68
N ALA A 48 -1.47 22.65 -2.59
CA ALA A 48 -0.77 21.66 -1.75
C ALA A 48 0.57 21.24 -2.36
N LYS A 49 1.45 20.66 -1.53
CA LYS A 49 2.73 20.08 -2.00
C LYS A 49 2.48 19.03 -3.09
N ILE A 50 3.43 18.88 -4.01
CA ILE A 50 3.43 17.80 -4.99
C ILE A 50 3.40 16.44 -4.27
N SER A 51 2.49 15.56 -4.71
CA SER A 51 2.39 14.20 -4.21
C SER A 51 3.62 13.37 -4.61
N GLU A 52 3.96 12.34 -3.84
CA GLU A 52 4.98 11.39 -4.28
C GLU A 52 4.55 10.63 -5.55
N HIS A 53 3.24 10.51 -5.84
CA HIS A 53 2.77 10.06 -7.16
C HIS A 53 3.23 10.97 -8.29
N GLY A 54 3.23 12.29 -8.06
CA GLY A 54 3.71 13.29 -9.03
C GLY A 54 5.21 13.23 -9.27
N LYS A 55 5.95 12.58 -8.36
CA LYS A 55 7.38 12.31 -8.47
C LYS A 55 7.69 10.88 -8.94
N GLY A 56 6.67 10.07 -9.20
CA GLY A 56 6.83 8.66 -9.56
C GLY A 56 7.28 7.76 -8.39
N ARG A 57 7.12 8.21 -7.15
CA ARG A 57 7.65 7.63 -5.92
C ARG A 57 6.63 6.95 -5.02
N ALA A 58 5.41 6.77 -5.52
CA ALA A 58 4.31 6.18 -4.77
C ALA A 58 3.54 5.14 -5.57
N ILE A 59 2.86 4.27 -4.84
CA ILE A 59 1.94 3.25 -5.36
C ILE A 59 0.72 3.16 -4.45
N ASP A 60 -0.46 3.08 -5.06
CA ASP A 60 -1.72 2.84 -4.35
C ASP A 60 -2.23 1.42 -4.66
N ILE A 61 -2.51 0.66 -3.61
CA ILE A 61 -2.93 -0.75 -3.68
C ILE A 61 -4.32 -0.89 -3.04
N SER A 62 -5.32 -1.24 -3.82
CA SER A 62 -6.71 -1.42 -3.34
C SER A 62 -6.96 -2.78 -2.70
N GLY A 63 -6.03 -3.73 -2.82
CA GLY A 63 -6.15 -5.06 -2.24
C GLY A 63 -5.22 -6.07 -2.91
N ILE A 64 -5.49 -7.34 -2.64
CA ILE A 64 -4.78 -8.47 -3.24
C ILE A 64 -5.77 -9.51 -3.73
N THR A 65 -5.38 -10.26 -4.75
CA THR A 65 -6.10 -11.45 -5.22
C THR A 65 -5.24 -12.68 -4.98
N LEU A 66 -5.82 -13.68 -4.34
CA LEU A 66 -5.15 -14.95 -4.03
C LEU A 66 -5.08 -15.83 -5.28
N ALA A 67 -4.20 -16.83 -5.27
CA ALA A 67 -4.03 -17.75 -6.41
C ALA A 67 -5.32 -18.51 -6.77
N ASN A 68 -6.20 -18.76 -5.81
CA ASN A 68 -7.52 -19.36 -6.03
C ASN A 68 -8.60 -18.38 -6.54
N GLY A 69 -8.22 -17.14 -6.89
CA GLY A 69 -9.12 -16.12 -7.42
C GLY A 69 -9.87 -15.29 -6.37
N LYS A 70 -9.75 -15.60 -5.06
CA LYS A 70 -10.39 -14.78 -4.01
C LYS A 70 -9.71 -13.41 -3.91
N THR A 71 -10.46 -12.34 -4.12
CA THR A 71 -10.00 -10.97 -3.87
C THR A 71 -10.30 -10.53 -2.43
N ILE A 72 -9.32 -9.89 -1.80
CA ILE A 72 -9.44 -9.22 -0.51
C ILE A 72 -9.18 -7.72 -0.75
N SER A 73 -10.25 -6.95 -0.86
CA SER A 73 -10.18 -5.49 -1.01
C SER A 73 -9.89 -4.81 0.34
N VAL A 74 -9.17 -3.69 0.32
CA VAL A 74 -8.95 -2.85 1.49
C VAL A 74 -10.29 -2.24 1.94
N LEU A 75 -11.07 -1.68 1.03
CA LEU A 75 -12.36 -1.03 1.32
C LEU A 75 -13.32 -1.91 2.15
N ASP A 76 -13.57 -3.14 1.71
CA ASP A 76 -14.51 -4.04 2.38
C ASP A 76 -13.83 -4.89 3.44
N GLY A 77 -12.63 -5.41 3.13
CA GLY A 77 -11.90 -6.30 4.02
C GLY A 77 -11.50 -5.62 5.33
N TRP A 78 -11.27 -4.31 5.34
CA TRP A 78 -10.95 -3.58 6.57
C TRP A 78 -12.12 -3.54 7.57
N LYS A 79 -13.36 -3.63 7.07
CA LYS A 79 -14.59 -3.67 7.88
C LYS A 79 -14.93 -5.09 8.35
N LYS A 80 -14.47 -6.12 7.62
CA LYS A 80 -14.73 -7.53 7.91
C LYS A 80 -13.76 -8.08 8.96
N ARG A 81 -14.27 -8.66 10.06
CA ARG A 81 -13.41 -9.24 11.11
C ARG A 81 -12.47 -10.34 10.60
N SER A 82 -12.89 -11.09 9.57
CA SER A 82 -12.10 -12.16 8.95
C SER A 82 -10.85 -11.66 8.23
N ASP A 83 -10.93 -10.51 7.56
CA ASP A 83 -9.87 -10.01 6.68
C ASP A 83 -9.08 -8.87 7.33
N ARG A 84 -9.66 -8.14 8.29
CA ARG A 84 -9.05 -6.96 8.92
C ARG A 84 -7.65 -7.24 9.50
N LYS A 85 -7.48 -8.33 10.25
CA LYS A 85 -6.17 -8.68 10.84
C LYS A 85 -5.11 -8.97 9.78
N LEU A 86 -5.52 -9.54 8.65
CA LEU A 86 -4.63 -9.82 7.51
C LEU A 86 -4.18 -8.50 6.87
N LEU A 87 -5.13 -7.61 6.59
CA LEU A 87 -4.86 -6.30 5.99
C LEU A 87 -4.03 -5.40 6.91
N GLU A 88 -4.29 -5.40 8.22
CA GLU A 88 -3.47 -4.70 9.21
C GLU A 88 -2.02 -5.22 9.21
N ARG A 89 -1.81 -6.52 8.99
CA ARG A 89 -0.46 -7.10 8.86
C ARG A 89 0.21 -6.71 7.54
N LEU A 90 -0.51 -6.76 6.41
CA LEU A 90 -0.01 -6.30 5.11
C LEU A 90 0.46 -4.84 5.19
N HIS A 91 -0.36 -3.97 5.77
CA HIS A 91 -0.03 -2.58 6.03
C HIS A 91 1.20 -2.45 6.96
N LYS A 92 1.22 -3.15 8.09
CA LYS A 92 2.33 -3.08 9.06
C LYS A 92 3.66 -3.50 8.44
N THR A 93 3.68 -4.53 7.60
CA THR A 93 4.92 -5.03 6.97
C THR A 93 5.47 -4.09 5.88
N ALA A 94 4.68 -3.14 5.37
CA ALA A 94 5.17 -2.09 4.48
C ALA A 94 5.97 -1.02 5.21
N CYS A 95 5.85 -0.92 6.54
CA CYS A 95 6.57 0.06 7.35
C CYS A 95 8.07 -0.28 7.43
N GLY A 96 8.93 0.62 6.94
CA GLY A 96 10.38 0.41 6.87
C GLY A 96 10.90 0.31 5.43
N PRO A 97 10.46 -0.67 4.61
CA PRO A 97 10.74 -0.66 3.17
C PRO A 97 10.29 0.63 2.50
N PHE A 98 9.13 1.15 2.92
CA PHE A 98 8.61 2.44 2.50
C PHE A 98 8.83 3.50 3.57
N GLY A 99 8.97 4.75 3.10
CA GLY A 99 9.11 5.93 3.94
C GLY A 99 7.78 6.47 4.45
N THR A 100 6.71 6.32 3.68
CA THR A 100 5.34 6.63 4.10
C THR A 100 4.44 5.44 3.82
N VAL A 101 3.61 5.08 4.79
CA VAL A 101 2.65 3.98 4.70
C VAL A 101 1.33 4.47 5.28
N LEU A 102 0.34 4.69 4.43
CA LEU A 102 -0.99 5.14 4.83
C LEU A 102 -2.02 4.07 4.51
N GLY A 103 -2.99 3.91 5.40
CA GLY A 103 -4.15 3.05 5.16
C GLY A 103 -5.44 3.62 5.73
N PRO A 104 -6.49 2.79 5.90
CA PRO A 104 -7.82 3.27 6.26
C PRO A 104 -7.94 3.95 7.64
N LYS A 105 -6.91 3.85 8.48
CA LYS A 105 -6.85 4.56 9.77
C LYS A 105 -6.12 5.91 9.69
N SER A 106 -5.47 6.23 8.57
CA SER A 106 -4.70 7.47 8.39
C SER A 106 -5.59 8.70 8.26
N ASP A 107 -6.44 8.74 7.24
CA ASP A 107 -7.36 9.84 6.97
C ASP A 107 -8.56 9.39 6.09
N ARG A 108 -9.34 10.36 5.60
CA ARG A 108 -10.51 10.10 4.74
C ARG A 108 -10.17 9.72 3.30
N TYR A 109 -8.97 10.04 2.82
CA TYR A 109 -8.55 9.79 1.43
C TYR A 109 -8.02 8.37 1.22
N HIS A 110 -7.61 7.68 2.30
CA HIS A 110 -6.99 6.35 2.23
C HIS A 110 -7.91 5.23 2.75
N LYS A 111 -9.24 5.40 2.67
CA LYS A 111 -10.20 4.43 3.23
C LYS A 111 -10.31 3.13 2.45
N ASP A 112 -9.97 3.16 1.17
CA ASP A 112 -10.21 2.09 0.21
C ASP A 112 -8.92 1.50 -0.39
N HIS A 113 -7.75 2.01 -0.01
CA HIS A 113 -6.46 1.55 -0.48
C HIS A 113 -5.35 1.78 0.55
N PHE A 114 -4.20 1.16 0.29
CA PHE A 114 -2.94 1.52 0.91
C PHE A 114 -2.15 2.45 0.00
N HIS A 115 -1.62 3.53 0.57
CA HIS A 115 -0.67 4.42 -0.11
C HIS A 115 0.72 4.20 0.45
N PHE A 116 1.64 3.75 -0.40
CA PHE A 116 3.04 3.51 -0.04
C PHE A 116 3.95 4.42 -0.87
N ASP A 117 4.82 5.17 -0.20
CA ASP A 117 5.81 6.02 -0.87
C ASP A 117 7.21 5.96 -0.23
N THR A 118 8.21 6.43 -0.97
CA THR A 118 9.62 6.43 -0.55
C THR A 118 10.12 7.78 -0.04
N ALA A 119 9.22 8.68 0.38
CA ALA A 119 9.62 9.96 0.98
C ALA A 119 10.47 9.74 2.25
N ARG A 120 11.55 10.50 2.38
CA ARG A 120 12.44 10.41 3.53
C ARG A 120 12.01 11.39 4.61
N HIS A 121 11.76 10.88 5.82
CA HIS A 121 11.46 11.69 7.00
C HIS A 121 12.61 11.61 8.00
N ARG A 122 12.81 12.66 8.81
CA ARG A 122 13.91 12.71 9.79
C ARG A 122 13.82 11.64 10.88
N GLY A 123 12.61 11.21 11.23
CA GLY A 123 12.32 10.24 12.30
C GLY A 123 12.14 8.79 11.84
N GLY A 124 12.53 8.44 10.61
CA GLY A 124 12.25 7.13 10.02
C GLY A 124 10.90 7.04 9.31
N ALA A 125 10.39 5.83 9.09
CA ALA A 125 9.16 5.62 8.33
C ALA A 125 7.92 6.20 9.05
N TYR A 126 7.08 6.92 8.31
CA TYR A 126 5.79 7.43 8.78
C TYR A 126 4.68 6.44 8.42
N CYS A 127 4.12 5.76 9.42
CA CYS A 127 3.15 4.68 9.22
C CYS A 127 1.86 4.96 10.01
N LYS A 128 0.72 5.10 9.32
CA LYS A 128 -0.57 5.49 9.91
C LYS A 128 -1.77 4.74 9.32
#